data_AF-A0A933B0W3-F1
#
_entry.id   AF-A0A933B0W3-F1
#
_cell.length_a   1.000
_cell.length_b   1.000
_cell.length_c   1.000
_cell.angle_alpha   90.00
_cell.angle_beta   90.00
_cell.angle_gamma   90.00
#
_symmetry.space_group_name_H-M   'P 1'
#
loop_
_entity.id
_entity.type
_entity.pdbx_description
1 polymer ?
#
loop_
_entity_poly.entity_id
_entity_poly.type
_entity_poly.pdbx_seq_one_letter_code
_entity_poly.pdbx_strand_id
1 'polypeptide(L)' 'MKDLKKIPKFKNKEEEFEFWATHDSSDYIDWSKAKRVIFSDLRPTFTGKNSP' A
#
# COMPACT_ATOMS: atom_id res chain seq x y z
N MET A 1 -16.35 -15.71 4.64
CA MET A 1 -15.20 -14.88 5.06
C MET A 1 -14.06 -15.23 4.12
N LYS A 2 -13.25 -14.25 3.67
CA LYS A 2 -12.07 -14.57 2.86
C LYS A 2 -11.00 -15.15 3.77
N ASP A 3 -10.48 -16.32 3.42
CA ASP A 3 -9.34 -16.92 4.11
C ASP A 3 -8.07 -16.20 3.69
N LEU A 4 -7.53 -15.38 4.58
CA LEU A 4 -6.33 -14.59 4.31
C LEU A 4 -5.08 -15.43 4.59
N LYS A 5 -4.11 -15.33 3.68
CA LYS A 5 -2.79 -15.92 3.85
C LYS A 5 -2.03 -15.19 4.94
N LYS A 6 -1.16 -15.91 5.67
CA LYS A 6 -0.29 -15.29 6.68
C LYS A 6 0.74 -14.40 6.01
N ILE A 7 0.90 -13.17 6.53
CA ILE A 7 1.95 -12.26 6.10
C ILE A 7 3.30 -12.84 6.56
N PRO A 8 4.28 -13.01 5.65
CA PRO A 8 5.62 -13.49 5.99
C PRO A 8 6.34 -12.50 6.93
N LYS A 9 7.34 -12.99 7.67
CA LYS A 9 8.24 -12.12 8.42
C LYS A 9 9.43 -11.75 7.52
N PHE A 10 9.51 -10.49 7.13
CA PHE A 10 10.64 -9.97 6.35
C PHE A 10 11.79 -9.55 7.26
N LYS A 11 13.02 -9.80 6.83
CA LYS A 11 14.23 -9.41 7.56
C LYS A 11 14.66 -7.99 7.24
N ASN A 12 14.39 -7.53 6.01
CA ASN A 12 14.71 -6.19 5.52
C ASN A 12 13.60 -5.65 4.62
N LYS A 13 13.74 -4.39 4.20
CA LYS A 13 12.73 -3.71 3.38
C LYS A 13 12.77 -4.15 1.92
N GLU A 14 13.95 -4.51 1.42
CA GLU A 14 14.13 -4.99 0.04
C GLU A 14 13.37 -6.30 -0.20
N GLU A 15 13.45 -7.25 0.74
CA GLU A 15 12.74 -8.53 0.73
C GLU A 15 11.22 -8.32 0.78
N GLU A 16 10.76 -7.38 1.60
CA GLU A 16 9.35 -6.99 1.64
C GLU A 16 8.90 -6.42 0.29
N PHE A 17 9.69 -5.53 -0.31
CA PHE A 17 9.37 -4.93 -1.59
C PHE A 17 9.33 -5.97 -2.72
N GLU A 18 10.34 -6.83 -2.82
CA GLU A 18 10.39 -7.90 -3.84
C GLU A 18 9.21 -8.88 -3.70
N PHE A 19 8.81 -9.18 -2.46
CA PHE A 19 7.65 -10.01 -2.20
C PHE A 19 6.36 -9.34 -2.70
N TRP A 20 6.10 -8.09 -2.31
CA TRP A 20 4.89 -7.37 -2.73
C TRP A 20 4.88 -6.97 -4.21
N ALA A 21 6.05 -6.89 -4.85
CA ALA A 21 6.15 -6.69 -6.30
C ALA A 21 5.61 -7.88 -7.10
N THR A 22 5.60 -9.07 -6.51
CA THR A 22 5.20 -10.33 -7.18
C THR A 22 3.91 -10.92 -6.63
N HIS A 23 3.47 -10.53 -5.44
CA HIS A 23 2.30 -11.10 -4.77
C HIS A 23 1.16 -10.09 -4.65
N ASP A 24 -0.08 -10.55 -4.87
CA ASP A 24 -1.26 -9.72 -4.66
C ASP A 24 -1.53 -9.53 -3.15
N SER A 25 -1.54 -8.27 -2.71
CA SER A 25 -1.87 -7.88 -1.33
C SER A 25 -3.31 -8.24 -0.91
N SER A 26 -4.23 -8.43 -1.84
CA SER A 26 -5.62 -8.77 -1.55
C SER A 26 -5.81 -10.15 -0.91
N ASP A 27 -4.83 -11.04 -1.10
CA ASP A 27 -4.78 -12.38 -0.50
C ASP A 27 -4.31 -12.37 0.97
N TYR A 28 -3.64 -11.30 1.41
CA TYR A 28 -3.01 -11.21 2.72
C TYR A 28 -3.68 -10.18 3.64
N ILE A 29 -4.31 -9.15 3.06
CA ILE A 29 -4.89 -8.02 3.81
C ILE A 29 -6.41 -8.10 3.80
N ASP A 30 -7.02 -7.93 4.98
CA ASP A 30 -8.47 -7.87 5.13
C ASP A 30 -9.02 -6.51 4.68
N TRP A 31 -9.29 -6.38 3.38
CA TRP A 31 -9.87 -5.16 2.82
C TRP A 31 -11.28 -4.85 3.35
N SER A 32 -11.99 -5.80 3.98
CA SER A 32 -13.29 -5.51 4.61
C SER A 32 -13.18 -4.60 5.83
N LYS A 33 -11.99 -4.56 6.45
CA LYS A 33 -11.67 -3.67 7.58
C LYS A 33 -11.10 -2.32 7.12
N ALA A 34 -10.87 -2.13 5.83
CA ALA A 34 -10.33 -0.87 5.31
C ALA A 34 -11.30 0.27 5.61
N LYS A 35 -10.76 1.40 6.07
CA LYS A 35 -11.53 2.61 6.38
C LYS A 35 -11.15 3.72 5.43
N ARG A 36 -12.15 4.50 5.01
CA ARG A 36 -11.92 5.73 4.25
C ARG A 36 -11.27 6.74 5.18
N VAL A 37 -10.07 7.20 4.81
CA VAL A 37 -9.34 8.26 5.51
C VAL A 37 -9.23 9.47 4.59
N ILE A 38 -9.33 10.66 5.19
CA ILE A 38 -9.11 11.93 4.50
C ILE A 38 -7.77 12.45 4.97
N PHE A 39 -6.88 12.74 4.03
CA PHE A 39 -5.57 13.30 4.33
C PHE A 39 -5.61 14.82 4.23
N SER A 40 -6.21 15.47 5.24
CA SER A 40 -6.42 16.93 5.28
C SER A 40 -5.12 17.75 5.25
N ASP A 41 -4.03 17.19 5.79
CA ASP A 41 -2.75 17.90 5.94
C ASP A 41 -1.70 17.53 4.88
N LEU A 42 -2.05 16.67 3.91
CA LEU A 42 -1.14 16.39 2.80
C LEU A 42 -1.02 17.63 1.93
N ARG A 43 0.18 18.22 1.92
CA ARG A 43 0.52 19.27 0.98
C ARG A 43 0.36 18.72 -0.44
N PRO A 44 -0.43 19.37 -1.32
CA PRO A 44 -0.54 18.95 -2.70
C PRO A 44 0.82 19.12 -3.38
N THR A 45 1.47 18.00 -3.76
CA THR A 45 2.66 18.03 -4.61
C THR A 45 2.20 18.14 -6.06
N PHE A 46 1.61 19.28 -6.43
CA PHE A 46 1.36 19.65 -7.82
C PHE A 46 2.20 20.88 -8.15
N THR A 47 3.46 20.66 -8.55
CA THR A 47 4.22 21.68 -9.28
C THR A 47 3.84 21.60 -10.75
N GLY A 48 2.60 21.97 -11.07
CA GLY A 48 2.26 22.42 -12.41
C GLY A 48 2.93 23.77 -12.64
N LYS A 49 4.22 23.77 -12.99
CA LYS A 49 4.77 24.91 -13.71
C LYS A 49 4.05 24.91 -15.04
N ASN A 50 3.17 25.89 -15.24
CA ASN A 50 2.81 26.36 -16.57
C ASN A 50 4.13 26.57 -17.32
N SER A 51 4.46 25.67 -18.24
CA SER A 51 5.46 25.95 -19.25
C SER A 51 4.82 26.97 -20.19
N PRO A 52 5.41 28.15 -20.40
CA PRO A 52 5.06 28.96 -21.56
C PRO A 52 5.34 28.20 -22.86
#